data_AF-A0A6N6VP17-F1
#
_entry.id   AF-A0A6N6VP17-F1
#
_cell.length_a   1.000
_cell.length_b   1.000
_cell.length_c   1.000
_cell.angle_alpha   90.00
_cell.angle_beta   90.00
_cell.angle_gamma   90.00
#
_symmetry.space_group_name_H-M   'P 1'
#
loop_
_entity.id
_entity.type
_entity.pdbx_description
1 polymer ?
#
loop_
_entity_poly.entity_id
_entity_poly.type
_entity_poly.pdbx_seq_one_letter_code
_entity_poly.pdbx_strand_id
1 'polypeptide(L)'
;MEFVPIALTFLIFAGSLLGFFCSKNKGFGKYTTSLLLLILVLFVGAVAFVTGKIDWPNLGNLLFAIAGYAGGLVTPKDDQG
;
A
#
# COMPACT_ATOMS: atom_id res chain seq x y z
N MET A 1 14.00 19.33 11.90
CA MET A 1 14.10 18.53 10.66
C MET A 1 13.42 17.15 10.78
N GLU A 2 12.92 16.75 11.95
CA GLU A 2 12.25 15.44 12.16
C GLU A 2 10.83 15.31 11.57
N PHE A 3 10.14 16.42 11.30
CA PHE A 3 8.78 16.39 10.75
C PHE A 3 8.72 16.21 9.22
N VAL A 4 9.83 16.43 8.53
CA VAL A 4 9.94 16.32 7.06
C VAL A 4 9.61 14.91 6.55
N PRO A 5 10.17 13.81 7.09
CA PRO A 5 9.83 12.47 6.61
C PRO A 5 8.37 12.11 6.84
N ILE A 6 7.78 12.51 7.99
CA ILE A 6 6.36 12.28 8.29
C ILE A 6 5.48 13.04 7.30
N ALA A 7 5.76 14.32 7.06
CA ALA A 7 5.01 15.14 6.12
C ALA A 7 5.07 14.58 4.68
N LEU A 8 6.24 14.08 4.26
CA LEU A 8 6.41 13.40 2.98
C LEU A 8 5.58 12.11 2.89
N THR A 9 5.59 11.27 3.92
CA THR A 9 4.78 10.04 3.96
C THR A 9 3.29 10.36 3.81
N PHE A 10 2.79 11.40 4.50
CA PHE A 10 1.42 11.85 4.37
C PHE A 10 1.08 12.39 2.98
N LEU A 11 1.99 13.16 2.36
CA LEU A 11 1.79 13.67 0.98
C LEU A 11 1.75 12.54 -0.05
N ILE A 12 2.63 11.54 0.06
CA ILE A 12 2.66 10.36 -0.82
C ILE A 12 1.38 9.52 -0.65
N PHE A 13 0.90 9.38 0.59
CA PHE A 13 -0.35 8.67 0.87
C PHE A 13 -1.56 9.40 0.30
N ALA A 14 -1.65 10.72 0.51
CA ALA A 14 -2.71 11.54 -0.06
C ALA A 14 -2.73 11.50 -1.60
N GLY A 15 -1.55 11.55 -2.24
CA GLY A 15 -1.41 11.37 -3.68
C GLY A 15 -1.85 9.98 -4.15
N SER A 16 -1.50 8.93 -3.40
CA SER A 16 -1.90 7.55 -3.69
C SER A 16 -3.41 7.34 -3.56
N LEU A 17 -4.06 7.97 -2.57
CA LEU A 17 -5.52 8.01 -2.42
C LEU A 17 -6.19 8.75 -3.57
N LEU A 18 -5.68 9.92 -3.95
CA LEU A 18 -6.19 10.66 -5.11
C LEU A 18 -6.07 9.83 -6.40
N GLY A 19 -4.92 9.19 -6.63
CA GLY A 19 -4.73 8.28 -7.77
C GLY A 19 -5.66 7.07 -7.73
N PHE A 20 -5.92 6.51 -6.55
CA PHE A 20 -6.88 5.43 -6.33
C PHE A 20 -8.32 5.85 -6.64
N PHE A 21 -8.76 6.99 -6.12
CA PHE A 21 -10.12 7.49 -6.35
C PHE A 21 -10.33 7.96 -7.80
N CYS A 22 -9.31 8.51 -8.44
CA CYS A 22 -9.36 8.94 -9.84
C CYS A 22 -9.30 7.76 -10.82
N SER A 23 -8.65 6.64 -10.45
CA SER A 23 -8.57 5.42 -11.27
C SER A 23 -9.82 4.53 -11.23
N LYS A 24 -10.94 5.01 -10.65
CA LYS A 24 -12.24 4.30 -10.67
C LYS A 24 -12.83 4.27 -12.10
N ASN A 25 -12.22 3.52 -13.02
CA ASN A 25 -12.75 3.22 -14.34
C ASN A 25 -13.18 1.74 -14.45
N LYS A 26 -14.10 1.47 -15.39
CA LYS A 26 -14.74 0.16 -15.66
C LYS A 26 -13.68 -0.95 -15.82
N GLY A 27 -13.47 -1.75 -14.77
CA GLY A 27 -12.51 -2.86 -14.74
C GLY A 27 -11.81 -3.06 -13.40
N PHE A 28 -11.69 -2.00 -12.58
CA PHE A 28 -10.97 -2.04 -11.31
C PHE A 28 -11.81 -2.50 -10.10
N GLY A 29 -13.12 -2.72 -10.29
CA GLY A 29 -14.09 -2.95 -9.22
C GLY A 29 -13.77 -4.13 -8.32
N LYS A 30 -13.34 -5.27 -8.88
CA LYS A 30 -13.03 -6.49 -8.10
C LYS A 30 -11.80 -6.38 -7.21
N TYR A 31 -10.86 -5.50 -7.54
CA TYR A 31 -9.60 -5.31 -6.81
C TYR A 31 -9.55 -4.00 -6.02
N THR A 32 -10.62 -3.19 -6.06
CA THR A 32 -10.69 -1.86 -5.43
C THR A 32 -10.48 -1.95 -3.91
N THR A 33 -11.23 -2.81 -3.22
CA THR A 33 -11.08 -2.99 -1.77
C THR A 33 -9.70 -3.52 -1.42
N SER A 34 -9.20 -4.47 -2.23
CA SER A 34 -7.89 -5.06 -1.99
C SER A 34 -6.75 -4.05 -2.14
N LEU A 35 -6.77 -3.24 -3.19
CA LEU A 35 -5.77 -2.19 -3.42
C LEU A 35 -5.85 -1.09 -2.35
N LEU A 36 -7.05 -0.74 -1.87
CA LEU A 36 -7.22 0.20 -0.76
C LEU A 36 -6.56 -0.33 0.53
N LEU A 37 -6.77 -1.61 0.84
CA LEU A 37 -6.11 -2.26 1.97
C LEU A 37 -4.59 -2.29 1.80
N LEU A 38 -4.08 -2.54 0.59
CA LEU A 38 -2.64 -2.48 0.30
C LEU A 38 -2.06 -1.10 0.59
N ILE A 39 -2.70 -0.05 0.08
CA ILE A 39 -2.29 1.35 0.28
C ILE A 39 -2.29 1.71 1.77
N LEU A 40 -3.31 1.26 2.51
CA LEU A 40 -3.41 1.48 3.96
C LEU A 40 -2.29 0.77 4.73
N VAL A 41 -2.01 -0.49 4.43
CA VAL A 41 -0.96 -1.27 5.10
C VAL A 41 0.43 -0.67 4.80
N LEU A 42 0.68 -0.22 3.57
CA LEU A 42 1.91 0.50 3.21
C LEU A 42 2.09 1.77 4.05
N PHE A 43 1.01 2.53 4.23
CA PHE A 43 1.04 3.76 5.00
C PHE A 43 1.35 3.52 6.47
N VAL A 44 0.68 2.55 7.10
CA VAL A 44 0.94 2.19 8.50
C VAL A 44 2.39 1.72 8.67
N GLY A 45 2.90 0.90 7.75
CA GLY A 45 4.30 0.47 7.75
C GLY A 45 5.29 1.63 7.61
N ALA A 46 5.02 2.57 6.70
CA ALA A 46 5.86 3.75 6.49
C ALA A 46 5.86 4.69 7.71
N VAL A 47 4.70 4.94 8.33
CA VAL A 47 4.60 5.78 9.54
C VAL A 47 5.34 5.14 10.70
N ALA A 48 5.16 3.84 10.91
CA ALA A 48 5.83 3.14 11.99
C ALA A 48 7.36 3.05 11.75
N PHE A 49 7.82 2.99 10.49
CA PHE A 49 9.24 3.11 10.15
C PHE A 49 9.81 4.50 10.49
N VAL A 50 9.11 5.57 10.08
CA VAL A 50 9.56 6.95 10.29
C VAL A 50 9.56 7.34 11.78
N THR A 51 8.66 6.76 12.58
CA THR A 51 8.60 7.01 14.03
C THR A 51 9.62 6.19 14.83
N GLY A 52 10.43 5.35 14.17
CA GLY A 52 11.45 4.52 14.82
C GLY A 52 10.87 3.45 15.76
N LYS A 53 9.56 3.22 15.75
CA LYS A 53 8.87 2.25 16.61
C LYS A 53 8.83 0.84 16.00
N ILE A 54 9.80 0.49 15.17
CA ILE A 54 9.81 -0.78 14.44
C ILE A 54 11.12 -1.55 14.62
N ASP A 55 10.95 -2.84 14.91
CA ASP A 55 11.93 -3.90 14.69
C ASP A 55 12.07 -4.22 13.20
N TRP A 56 13.28 -4.05 12.64
CA TRP A 56 13.59 -4.32 11.23
C TRP A 56 13.12 -5.69 10.71
N PRO A 57 13.21 -6.79 11.51
CA PRO A 57 12.67 -8.09 11.09
C PRO A 57 11.15 -8.07 10.85
N ASN A 58 10.40 -7.34 11.68
CA ASN A 58 8.94 -7.24 11.54
C ASN A 58 8.55 -6.39 10.33
N LEU A 59 9.31 -5.33 10.02
CA LEU A 59 9.13 -4.54 8.81
C LEU A 59 9.35 -5.40 7.56
N GLY A 60 10.41 -6.20 7.53
CA GLY A 60 10.73 -7.07 6.40
C GLY A 60 9.60 -8.05 6.10
N ASN A 61 9.08 -8.71 7.13
CA ASN A 61 7.92 -9.62 6.99
C ASN A 61 6.68 -8.89 6.45
N LEU A 62 6.43 -7.67 6.94
CA LEU A 62 5.31 -6.85 6.48
C LEU A 62 5.48 -6.46 5.00
N LEU A 63 6.68 -6.02 4.59
CA LEU A 63 6.98 -5.66 3.20
C LEU A 63 6.86 -6.87 2.25
N PHE A 64 7.31 -8.05 2.67
CA PHE A 64 7.14 -9.28 1.88
C PHE A 64 5.67 -9.69 1.75
N ALA A 65 4.88 -9.58 2.83
CA ALA A 65 3.44 -9.86 2.78
C ALA A 65 2.70 -8.90 1.83
N ILE A 66 3.04 -7.61 1.89
CA ILE A 66 2.55 -6.57 0.98
C ILE A 66 2.93 -6.89 -0.48
N ALA A 67 4.20 -7.24 -0.74
CA ALA A 67 4.68 -7.57 -2.08
C ALA A 67 3.97 -8.81 -2.66
N GLY A 68 3.78 -9.85 -1.85
CA GLY A 68 3.03 -11.04 -2.24
C GLY A 68 1.55 -10.74 -2.50
N TYR A 69 0.94 -9.89 -1.68
CA TYR A 69 -0.44 -9.46 -1.88
C TYR A 69 -0.60 -8.62 -3.17
N ALA A 70 0.31 -7.67 -3.42
CA ALA A 70 0.32 -6.89 -4.66
C ALA A 70 0.56 -7.76 -5.90
N GLY A 71 1.49 -8.72 -5.84
CA GLY A 71 1.74 -9.68 -6.91
C GLY A 71 0.53 -10.56 -7.22
N GLY A 72 -0.24 -10.94 -6.18
CA GLY A 72 -1.50 -11.66 -6.33
C GLY A 72 -2.64 -10.82 -6.93
N LEU A 73 -2.57 -9.48 -6.86
CA LEU A 73 -3.51 -8.58 -7.52
C LEU A 73 -3.16 -8.32 -9.00
N VAL A 74 -1.86 -8.29 -9.34
CA VAL A 74 -1.37 -8.00 -10.70
C VAL A 74 -1.41 -9.24 -11.59
N THR A 75 -1.29 -10.43 -11.02
CA THR A 75 -1.42 -11.69 -11.77
C THR A 75 -2.92 -11.94 -12.05
N PRO A 76 -3.39 -11.84 -13.30
CA PRO A 76 -4.75 -12.27 -13.62
C PRO A 76 -4.80 -13.78 -13.36
N LYS A 77 -5.71 -14.21 -12.50
CA LYS A 77 -6.25 -15.56 -12.63
C LYS A 77 -7.06 -15.52 -13.91
N ASP A 78 -6.49 -15.94 -15.03
CA ASP A 78 -7.30 -16.44 -16.12
C ASP A 78 -8.21 -17.51 -15.52
N ASP A 79 -9.51 -17.31 -15.66
CA ASP A 79 -10.53 -18.30 -15.40
C ASP A 79 -10.20 -19.54 -16.24
N GLN A 80 -9.46 -20.48 -15.66
CA GLN A 80 -9.48 -21.87 -16.10
C GLN A 80 -10.70 -22.52 -15.46
N GLY A 81 -11.86 -22.25 -16.08
CA GLY A 81 -13.15 -22.86 -15.83
C GLY A 81 -13.94 -22.91 -17.12
#